data_AF-A0A8T4M200-F1
#
_entry.id   AF-A0A8T4M200-F1
#
_cell.length_a   1.000
_cell.length_b   1.000
_cell.length_c   1.000
_cell.angle_alpha   90.00
_cell.angle_beta   90.00
_cell.angle_gamma   90.00
#
_symmetry.space_group_name_H-M   'P 1'
#
loop_
_entity.id
_entity.type
_entity.pdbx_description
1 polymer ?
#
loop_
_entity_poly.entity_id
_entity_poly.type
_entity_poly.pdbx_seq_one_letter_code
_entity_poly.pdbx_strand_id
1 'polypeptide(L)'
;MGSLKGQLSAEMLILLAVILALVLLVSSQLLKTTQAASDKVEQSSESAFGKADAAIEASKGDAGDYCISDGDCKSGTCDSIEGRCA
;
A
#
# COMPACT_ATOMS: atom_id res chain seq x y z
N MET A 1 48.64 -25.80 35.65
CA MET A 1 48.29 -25.95 34.22
C MET A 1 46.79 -25.69 34.07
N GLY A 2 46.37 -24.41 33.96
CA GLY A 2 44.94 -24.08 34.06
C GLY A 2 44.63 -22.61 33.78
N SER A 3 44.97 -22.11 32.59
CA SER A 3 44.62 -20.71 32.21
C SER A 3 44.15 -20.55 30.76
N LEU A 4 44.08 -21.61 29.94
CA LEU A 4 43.69 -21.50 28.52
C LEU A 4 42.20 -21.80 28.24
N LYS A 5 41.41 -22.24 29.23
CA LYS A 5 39.97 -22.58 29.04
C LYS A 5 38.99 -21.40 29.23
N GLY A 6 39.41 -20.30 29.87
CA GLY A 6 38.55 -19.14 30.14
C GLY A 6 38.66 -18.01 29.10
N GLN A 7 39.77 -17.91 28.38
CA GLN A 7 40.02 -16.82 27.43
C GLN A 7 39.27 -17.02 26.09
N LEU A 8 39.10 -18.27 25.65
CA LEU A 8 38.31 -18.62 24.46
C LEU A 8 36.80 -18.33 24.63
N SER A 9 36.29 -18.30 25.87
CA SER A 9 34.84 -18.19 26.12
C SER A 9 34.34 -16.74 26.12
N ALA A 10 35.15 -15.78 26.54
CA ALA A 10 34.74 -14.38 26.63
C ALA A 10 34.68 -13.71 25.25
N GLU A 11 35.67 -13.96 24.38
CA GLU A 11 35.68 -13.41 23.02
C GLU A 11 34.52 -13.91 22.17
N MET A 12 34.17 -15.20 22.29
CA MET A 12 33.02 -15.77 21.58
C MET A 12 31.69 -15.19 22.06
N LEU A 13 31.55 -14.90 23.37
CA LEU A 13 30.35 -14.27 23.92
C LEU A 13 30.22 -12.80 23.48
N ILE A 14 31.33 -12.07 23.42
CA ILE A 14 31.36 -10.69 22.91
C ILE A 14 30.97 -10.68 21.43
N LEU A 15 31.52 -11.59 20.62
CA LEU A 15 31.17 -11.70 19.20
C LEU A 15 29.67 -12.00 19.01
N LEU A 16 29.13 -12.92 19.81
CA LEU A 16 27.72 -13.31 19.76
C LEU A 16 26.79 -12.16 20.18
N ALA A 17 27.18 -11.37 21.19
CA ALA A 17 26.45 -10.18 21.61
C ALA A 17 26.42 -9.09 20.52
N VAL A 18 27.53 -8.90 19.79
CA VAL A 18 27.60 -7.94 18.67
C VAL A 18 26.71 -8.38 17.52
N ILE A 19 26.68 -9.67 17.18
CA ILE A 19 25.81 -10.22 16.13
C ILE A 19 24.34 -10.01 16.50
N LEU A 20 23.95 -10.31 17.74
CA LEU A 20 22.59 -10.10 18.22
C LEU A 20 22.17 -8.62 18.16
N ALA A 21 23.07 -7.70 18.54
CA ALA A 21 22.80 -6.26 18.47
C ALA A 21 22.59 -5.79 17.01
N LEU A 22 23.39 -6.30 16.07
CA LEU A 22 23.23 -6.01 14.63
C LEU A 22 21.89 -6.54 14.09
N VAL A 23 21.50 -7.76 14.45
CA VAL A 23 20.22 -8.34 14.03
C VAL A 23 19.06 -7.47 14.52
N LEU A 24 19.06 -7.04 15.78
CA LEU A 24 18.01 -6.17 16.34
C LEU A 24 17.92 -4.81 15.62
N LEU A 25 19.07 -4.24 15.24
CA LEU A 25 19.11 -2.99 14.47
C LEU A 25 18.53 -3.17 13.07
N VAL A 26 18.88 -4.26 12.39
CA VAL A 26 18.37 -4.57 11.04
C VAL A 26 16.86 -4.86 11.09
N SER A 27 16.39 -5.65 12.06
CA SER A 27 14.95 -5.91 12.27
C SER A 27 14.17 -4.61 12.51
N SER A 28 14.72 -3.68 13.29
CA SER A 28 14.11 -2.38 13.56
C SER A 28 14.00 -1.51 12.30
N GLN A 29 14.98 -1.59 11.39
CA GLN A 29 14.94 -0.88 10.10
C GLN A 29 14.00 -1.54 9.11
N LEU A 30 13.92 -2.87 9.09
CA LEU A 30 12.95 -3.62 8.29
C LEU A 30 11.51 -3.28 8.72
N LEU A 31 11.21 -3.27 10.02
CA LEU A 31 9.91 -2.89 10.55
C LEU A 31 9.47 -1.48 10.12
N LYS A 32 10.38 -0.49 10.20
CA LYS A 32 10.14 0.88 9.72
C LYS A 32 9.90 0.95 8.21
N THR A 33 10.63 0.14 7.44
CA THR A 33 10.49 0.08 5.97
C THR A 33 9.17 -0.57 5.56
N THR A 34 8.75 -1.63 6.27
CA THR A 34 7.46 -2.29 6.03
C THR A 34 6.28 -1.37 6.35
N GLN A 35 6.32 -0.61 7.46
CA GLN A 35 5.29 0.39 7.76
C GLN A 35 5.25 1.52 6.73
N ALA A 36 6.40 2.08 6.36
CA ALA A 36 6.45 3.13 5.34
C ALA A 36 6.00 2.65 3.95
N ALA A 37 6.23 1.37 3.63
CA ALA A 37 5.72 0.76 2.41
C ALA A 37 4.19 0.56 2.46
N SER A 38 3.66 0.10 3.60
CA SER A 38 2.21 -0.06 3.81
C SER A 38 1.46 1.26 3.72
N ASP A 39 1.93 2.31 4.41
CA ASP A 39 1.30 3.64 4.37
C ASP A 39 1.33 4.23 2.95
N LYS A 40 2.42 4.00 2.20
CA LYS A 40 2.55 4.51 0.83
C LYS A 40 1.73 3.72 -0.18
N VAL A 41 1.48 2.43 0.07
CA VAL A 41 0.58 1.59 -0.73
C VAL A 41 -0.88 1.97 -0.46
N GLU A 42 -1.26 2.16 0.80
CA GLU A 42 -2.61 2.61 1.18
C GLU A 42 -2.91 3.98 0.57
N GLN A 43 -2.01 4.94 0.72
CA GLN A 43 -2.14 6.29 0.15
C GLN A 43 -2.13 6.30 -1.38
N SER A 44 -1.32 5.45 -2.02
CA SER A 44 -1.31 5.34 -3.49
C SER A 44 -2.60 4.70 -4.00
N SER A 45 -3.14 3.73 -3.27
CA SER A 45 -4.40 3.06 -3.59
C SER A 45 -5.58 4.03 -3.48
N GLU A 46 -5.72 4.74 -2.36
CA GLU A 46 -6.78 5.73 -2.16
C GLU A 46 -6.73 6.85 -3.20
N SER A 47 -5.54 7.34 -3.56
CA SER A 47 -5.41 8.36 -4.61
C SER A 47 -5.69 7.82 -6.01
N ALA A 48 -5.39 6.55 -6.27
CA ALA A 48 -5.64 5.92 -7.56
C ALA A 48 -7.13 5.60 -7.74
N PHE A 49 -7.78 5.05 -6.71
CA PHE A 49 -9.23 4.81 -6.72
C PHE A 49 -10.01 6.12 -6.75
N GLY A 50 -9.65 7.10 -5.92
CA GLY A 50 -10.30 8.42 -5.95
C GLY A 50 -10.17 9.14 -7.29
N LYS A 51 -9.03 9.00 -7.99
CA LYS A 51 -8.87 9.54 -9.36
C LYS A 51 -9.60 8.71 -10.41
N ALA A 52 -9.67 7.40 -10.25
CA ALA A 52 -10.41 6.52 -11.15
C ALA A 52 -11.92 6.80 -11.07
N ASP A 53 -12.49 6.87 -9.86
CA ASP A 53 -13.89 7.25 -9.64
C ASP A 53 -14.18 8.65 -10.18
N ALA A 54 -13.31 9.64 -9.92
CA ALA A 54 -13.50 11.00 -10.44
C ALA A 54 -13.42 11.06 -11.98
N ALA A 55 -12.54 10.26 -12.60
CA ALA A 55 -12.44 10.19 -14.06
C ALA A 55 -13.66 9.50 -14.68
N ILE A 56 -14.17 8.43 -14.04
CA ILE A 56 -15.37 7.72 -14.46
C ILE A 56 -16.60 8.63 -14.32
N GLU A 57 -16.77 9.31 -13.18
CA GLU A 57 -17.84 10.29 -12.98
C GLU A 57 -17.76 11.46 -13.98
N ALA A 58 -16.55 11.93 -14.33
CA ALA A 58 -16.37 12.98 -15.32
C ALA A 58 -16.62 12.53 -16.77
N SER A 59 -16.61 11.23 -17.04
CA SER A 59 -16.91 10.68 -18.37
C SER A 59 -18.37 10.26 -18.55
N LYS A 60 -19.19 10.34 -17.49
CA LYS A 60 -20.63 10.16 -17.56
C LYS A 60 -21.34 11.38 -18.17
N GLY A 61 -22.32 11.12 -19.01
CA GLY A 61 -23.16 12.12 -19.67
C GLY A 61 -24.12 12.82 -18.72
N ASP A 62 -24.46 14.07 -19.06
CA ASP A 62 -25.47 14.88 -18.38
C ASP A 62 -26.88 14.58 -18.95
N ALA A 63 -27.93 15.08 -18.29
CA ALA A 63 -29.31 14.85 -18.73
C ALA A 63 -29.53 15.29 -20.18
N GLY A 64 -30.09 14.40 -20.99
CA GLY A 64 -30.28 14.58 -22.43
C GLY A 64 -29.12 14.12 -23.31
N ASP A 65 -27.95 13.76 -22.75
CA ASP A 65 -26.88 13.14 -23.53
C ASP A 65 -27.23 11.72 -23.95
N TYR A 66 -26.62 11.25 -25.03
CA TYR A 66 -26.83 9.88 -25.53
C TYR A 66 -26.19 8.85 -24.59
N CYS A 67 -26.90 7.76 -24.32
CA CYS A 67 -26.43 6.68 -23.47
C CYS A 67 -26.83 5.31 -24.03
N ILE A 68 -26.09 4.27 -23.64
CA ILE A 68 -26.37 2.86 -24.00
C ILE A 68 -26.72 2.05 -22.75
N SER A 69 -26.23 2.45 -21.59
CA SER A 69 -26.47 1.83 -20.29
C SER A 69 -26.57 2.87 -19.18
N ASP A 70 -27.23 2.51 -18.07
CA ASP A 70 -27.38 3.36 -16.89
C ASP A 70 -26.05 3.89 -16.34
N GLY A 71 -24.97 3.11 -16.50
CA GLY A 71 -23.62 3.50 -16.08
C GLY A 71 -23.00 4.64 -16.88
N ASP A 72 -23.54 4.96 -18.06
CA ASP A 72 -23.09 6.07 -18.90
C ASP A 72 -23.60 7.42 -18.40
N CYS A 73 -24.61 7.44 -17.52
CA CYS A 73 -25.30 8.64 -17.07
C CYS A 73 -24.94 9.01 -15.63
N LYS A 74 -24.76 10.31 -15.36
CA LYS A 74 -24.54 10.81 -13.99
C LYS A 74 -25.73 10.53 -13.08
N SER A 75 -26.95 10.56 -13.62
CA SER A 75 -28.17 10.19 -12.90
C SER A 75 -28.25 8.70 -12.58
N GLY A 76 -27.38 7.88 -13.18
CA GLY A 76 -27.43 6.41 -13.07
C GLY A 76 -28.65 5.82 -13.75
N THR A 77 -29.26 6.54 -14.70
CA THR A 77 -30.42 6.08 -15.45
C THR A 77 -30.33 6.51 -16.90
N CYS A 78 -30.34 5.53 -17.80
CA CYS A 78 -30.42 5.71 -19.23
C CYS A 78 -31.83 5.39 -19.70
N ASP A 79 -32.56 6.38 -20.21
CA ASP A 79 -33.89 6.18 -20.77
C ASP A 79 -33.76 5.27 -22.01
N SER A 80 -34.27 4.04 -21.88
CA SER A 80 -34.16 3.02 -22.92
C SER A 80 -35.10 3.25 -24.12
N ILE A 81 -36.07 4.17 -23.99
CA ILE A 81 -37.00 4.54 -25.08
C ILE A 81 -36.37 5.64 -25.94
N GLU A 82 -35.77 6.65 -25.32
CA GLU A 82 -35.16 7.81 -25.98
C GLU A 82 -33.66 7.63 -26.28
N GLY A 83 -33.01 6.67 -25.62
CA GLY A 83 -31.56 6.45 -25.71
C GLY A 83 -30.76 7.59 -25.09
N ARG A 84 -31.28 8.22 -24.03
CA ARG A 84 -30.70 9.43 -23.42
C ARG A 84 -30.69 9.37 -21.91
N CYS A 85 -29.73 10.06 -21.30
CA CYS A 85 -29.66 10.18 -19.85
C CYS A 85 -30.88 10.94 -19.32
N ALA A 86 -31.57 10.33 -18.37
CA ALA A 86 -32.76 10.89 -17.71
C ALA A 86 -32.39 11.90 -16.62
#